data_AF-A0A2S7IEW7-F1
#
_entry.id   AF-A0A2S7IEW7-F1
#
_cell.length_a   1.000
_cell.length_b   1.000
_cell.length_c   1.000
_cell.angle_alpha   90.00
_cell.angle_beta   90.00
_cell.angle_gamma   90.00
#
_symmetry.space_group_name_H-M   'P 1'
#
loop_
_entity.id
_entity.type
_entity.pdbx_description
1 polymer ?
#
loop_
_entity_poly.entity_id
_entity_poly.type
_entity_poly.pdbx_seq_one_letter_code
_entity_poly.pdbx_strand_id
1 'polypeptide(L)' 'MQTFTSVEEAFEWFLENIYKNLPPDEKKGELTAAWRNYTHKLGISQKKMVSILERYGFSINVRTIVTYKPD' A
#
# COMPACT_ATOMS: atom_id res chain seq x y z
N MET A 1 2.88 -6.25 16.04
CA MET A 1 3.80 -5.64 15.05
C MET A 1 3.77 -6.53 13.82
N GLN A 2 3.44 -5.98 12.66
CA GLN A 2 3.36 -6.73 11.40
C GLN A 2 4.35 -6.13 10.42
N THR A 3 5.07 -6.97 9.70
CA THR A 3 6.06 -6.58 8.69
C THR A 3 5.64 -7.17 7.36
N PHE A 4 5.78 -6.37 6.30
CA PHE A 4 5.45 -6.77 4.94
C PHE A 4 6.73 -6.83 4.11
N THR A 5 6.75 -7.70 3.11
CA THR A 5 7.90 -7.89 2.21
C THR A 5 7.93 -6.86 1.09
N SER A 6 6.82 -6.18 0.82
CA SER A 6 6.70 -5.14 -0.20
C SER A 6 5.69 -4.05 0.20
N VAL A 7 5.70 -2.94 -0.54
CA VAL A 7 4.72 -1.86 -0.38
C VAL A 7 3.33 -2.33 -0.82
N GLU A 8 3.26 -3.15 -1.86
CA GLU A 8 2.04 -3.72 -2.41
C GLU A 8 1.32 -4.61 -1.38
N GLU A 9 2.07 -5.50 -0.71
CA GLU A 9 1.53 -6.38 0.33
C GLU A 9 0.98 -5.58 1.53
N ALA A 10 1.71 -4.55 1.96
CA ALA A 10 1.23 -3.64 2.99
C ALA A 10 -0.03 -2.88 2.55
N PHE A 11 -0.09 -2.46 1.28
CA PHE A 11 -1.22 -1.72 0.72
C PHE A 11 -2.47 -2.61 0.60
N GLU A 12 -2.32 -3.86 0.18
CA GLU A 12 -3.41 -4.85 0.18
C GLU A 12 -3.97 -5.07 1.58
N TRP A 13 -3.10 -5.28 2.56
CA TRP A 13 -3.50 -5.42 3.95
C TRP A 13 -4.24 -4.17 4.45
N PHE A 14 -3.76 -2.97 4.10
CA PHE A 14 -4.44 -1.72 4.42
C PHE A 14 -5.86 -1.68 3.82
N LEU A 15 -6.04 -2.12 2.57
CA LEU A 15 -7.35 -2.11 1.92
C LEU A 15 -8.37 -3.01 2.64
N GLU A 16 -7.92 -4.19 3.09
CA GLU A 16 -8.79 -5.18 3.72
C GLU A 16 -9.10 -4.87 5.20
N ASN A 17 -8.13 -4.32 5.93
CA ASN A 17 -8.22 -4.17 7.38
C ASN A 17 -8.57 -2.75 7.83
N ILE A 18 -8.08 -1.73 7.12
CA ILE A 18 -8.29 -0.32 7.49
C ILE A 18 -9.32 0.30 6.55
N TYR A 19 -9.04 0.36 5.24
CA TYR A 19 -9.89 1.05 4.27
C TYR A 19 -11.34 0.54 4.30
N LYS A 20 -11.57 -0.78 4.37
CA LYS A 20 -12.92 -1.36 4.47
C LYS A 20 -13.73 -0.79 5.63
N ASN A 21 -13.09 -0.49 6.76
CA ASN A 21 -13.71 -0.02 7.99
C ASN A 21 -13.77 1.52 8.10
N LEU A 22 -13.16 2.26 7.17
CA LEU A 22 -13.20 3.72 7.18
C LEU A 22 -14.64 4.24 6.97
N PRO A 23 -14.99 5.38 7.59
CA PRO A 23 -16.26 6.04 7.34
C PRO A 23 -16.33 6.53 5.88
N PRO A 24 -17.54 6.63 5.29
CA PRO A 24 -17.71 7.05 3.90
C PRO A 24 -17.06 8.39 3.57
N ASP A 25 -16.98 9.32 4.52
CA ASP A 25 -16.37 10.63 4.32
C ASP A 25 -14.85 10.57 4.15
N GLU A 26 -14.17 9.64 4.83
CA GLU A 26 -12.73 9.44 4.69
C GLU A 26 -12.37 8.67 3.42
N LYS A 27 -13.24 7.75 2.99
CA LYS A 27 -13.01 6.96 1.77
C LYS A 27 -12.96 7.83 0.51
N LYS A 28 -13.57 9.02 0.52
CA LYS A 28 -13.73 9.88 -0.66
C LYS A 28 -12.40 10.34 -1.27
N GLY A 29 -12.46 10.70 -2.55
CA GLY A 29 -11.34 11.30 -3.26
C GLY A 29 -10.19 10.32 -3.49
N GLU A 30 -9.06 10.59 -2.85
CA GLU A 30 -7.79 9.89 -3.11
C GLU A 30 -7.87 8.39 -2.80
N LEU A 31 -8.49 8.00 -1.69
CA LEU A 31 -8.55 6.60 -1.26
C LEU A 31 -9.48 5.77 -2.13
N THR A 32 -10.65 6.29 -2.50
CA THR A 32 -11.55 5.61 -3.47
C THR A 32 -10.85 5.40 -4.80
N ALA A 33 -10.14 6.41 -5.31
CA ALA A 33 -9.39 6.29 -6.57
C ALA A 33 -8.26 5.26 -6.44
N ALA A 34 -7.52 5.27 -5.34
CA ALA A 34 -6.43 4.33 -5.09
C ALA A 34 -6.93 2.88 -4.97
N TRP A 35 -7.99 2.65 -4.20
CA TRP A 35 -8.67 1.36 -4.09
C TRP A 35 -9.14 0.87 -5.46
N ARG A 36 -9.87 1.70 -6.20
CA ARG A 36 -10.37 1.36 -7.55
C ARG A 36 -9.23 0.98 -8.48
N ASN A 37 -8.17 1.79 -8.54
CA ASN A 37 -7.05 1.54 -9.43
C ASN A 37 -6.29 0.25 -9.06
N TYR A 38 -6.14 -0.03 -7.76
CA TYR A 38 -5.52 -1.26 -7.28
C TYR A 38 -6.39 -2.49 -7.62
N THR A 39 -7.67 -2.47 -7.26
CA THR A 39 -8.61 -3.59 -7.47
C THR A 39 -8.81 -3.92 -8.95
N HIS A 40 -8.87 -2.92 -9.81
CA HIS A 40 -9.03 -3.12 -11.26
C HIS A 40 -7.71 -3.27 -12.01
N LYS A 41 -6.57 -3.38 -11.32
CA LYS A 41 -5.23 -3.51 -11.92
C LYS A 41 -4.93 -2.41 -12.95
N LEU A 42 -5.48 -1.21 -12.75
CA LEU A 42 -5.27 -0.04 -13.60
C LEU A 42 -3.92 0.65 -13.33
N GLY A 43 -3.15 0.13 -12.38
CA GLY A 43 -1.86 0.66 -11.97
C GLY A 43 -2.03 1.76 -10.92
N ILE A 44 -1.22 1.66 -9.87
CA ILE A 44 -1.02 2.71 -8.88
C ILE A 44 0.46 2.75 -8.56
N SER A 45 1.04 3.94 -8.52
CA SER A 45 2.47 4.08 -8.25
C SER A 45 2.77 3.73 -6.80
N GLN A 46 3.91 3.05 -6.57
CA GLN A 46 4.39 2.76 -5.22
C GLN A 46 4.48 4.03 -4.36
N LYS A 47 4.91 5.16 -4.93
CA LYS A 47 4.94 6.46 -4.22
C LYS A 47 3.58 6.84 -3.64
N LYS A 48 2.50 6.58 -4.37
CA LYS A 48 1.14 6.87 -3.90
C LYS A 48 0.67 5.88 -2.84
N MET A 49 1.00 4.59 -3.00
CA MET A 49 0.75 3.59 -1.95
C MET A 49 1.47 3.98 -0.65
N VAL A 50 2.76 4.32 -0.71
CA VAL A 50 3.57 4.77 0.43
C VAL A 50 2.94 5.98 1.10
N SER A 51 2.58 7.02 0.33
CA SER A 51 1.96 8.22 0.90
C SER A 51 0.65 7.95 1.64
N ILE A 52 -0.14 6.97 1.18
CA ILE A 52 -1.37 6.56 1.86
C ILE A 52 -1.02 5.78 3.13
N LEU A 53 -0.11 4.81 3.04
CA LEU A 53 0.30 3.99 4.18
C LEU A 53 0.90 4.84 5.30
N GLU A 54 1.76 5.81 4.99
CA GLU A 54 2.33 6.75 5.98
C GLU A 54 1.24 7.56 6.69
N ARG A 55 0.21 8.02 5.96
CA ARG A 55 -0.94 8.75 6.55
C ARG A 55 -1.69 7.91 7.58
N TYR A 56 -1.69 6.59 7.42
CA TYR A 56 -2.35 5.63 8.31
C TYR A 56 -1.38 4.96 9.30
N GLY A 57 -0.20 5.55 9.53
CA GLY A 57 0.71 5.14 10.61
C GLY A 57 1.64 3.98 10.27
N PHE A 58 1.74 3.57 9.00
CA PHE A 58 2.72 2.58 8.58
C PHE A 58 4.09 3.24 8.49
N SER A 59 5.07 2.65 9.17
CA SER A 59 6.48 3.02 8.99
C SER A 59 7.06 2.24 7.81
N ILE A 60 7.46 2.95 6.76
CA ILE A 60 7.97 2.33 5.54
C ILE A 60 9.50 2.28 5.58
N ASN A 61 10.07 1.08 5.67
CA ASN A 61 11.50 0.83 5.53
C ASN A 61 11.73 -0.18 4.41
N VAL A 62 11.77 0.29 3.16
CA VAL A 62 12.04 -0.58 2.00
C VAL A 62 13.54 -0.85 1.92
N ARG A 63 13.94 -2.12 1.99
CA ARG A 63 15.32 -2.55 1.77
C ARG A 63 15.40 -3.33 0.46
N THR A 64 16.19 -2.85 -0.49
CA THR A 64 16.48 -3.58 -1.72
C THR A 64 17.62 -4.56 -1.46
N ILE A 65 17.37 -5.86 -1.65
CA ILE A 65 18.39 -6.90 -1.57
C ILE A 65 18.82 -7.26 -2.99
N VAL A 66 20.08 -7.03 -3.31
CA VAL A 66 20.67 -7.41 -4.61
C VAL A 66 21.65 -8.56 -4.35
N THR A 67 21.39 -9.72 -4.96
CA THR A 67 22.23 -10.91 -4.82
C THR A 67 22.80 -11.28 -6.18
N TYR A 68 24.12 -11.31 -6.31
CA TYR A 68 24.83 -11.88 -7.45
C TYR A 68 25.33 -13.27 -7.07
N LYS A 69 25.04 -14.28 -7.90
CA LYS A 69 25.61 -15.62 -7.79
C LYS A 69 26.43 -15.92 -9.05
N PRO A 70 27.77 -15.89 -8.96
CA PRO A 70 28.61 -16.47 -10.00
C PRO A 70 28.56 -18.00 -9.93
N ASP A 71 28.70 -18.67 -11.08
CA ASP A 71 28.94 -20.12 -11.19
C ASP A 71 30.32 -20.51 -10.63
#